data_AF-A0A536HG42-F1
#
_entry.id   AF-A0A536HG42-F1
#
_cell.length_a   1.000
_cell.length_b   1.000
_cell.length_c   1.000
_cell.angle_alpha   90.00
_cell.angle_beta   90.00
_cell.angle_gamma   90.00
#
_symmetry.space_group_name_H-M   'P 1'
#
loop_
_entity.id
_entity.type
_entity.pdbx_description
1 polymer ?
#
loop_
_entity_poly.entity_id
_entity_poly.type
_entity_poly.pdbx_seq_one_letter_code
_entity_poly.pdbx_strand_id
1 'polypeptide(L)'
;MPRKHLREELAATVHNQLAGSLLRQGRLDAGGGKPLKQEVYAKQLATSLHLNGLARQTLSAWERATTVVPAAALLASAEVNGVDVGQLVEAARETVRARIADLEAQLLTASPDQVGADGHSNRLGARRSSAQRSRVRKAV
;
A
#
# COMPACT_ATOMS: atom_id res chain seq x y z
N MET A 1 20.96 22.80 -2.90
CA MET A 1 19.87 21.81 -3.05
C MET A 1 19.13 21.72 -1.71
N PRO A 2 17.85 21.34 -1.53
CA PRO A 2 16.76 21.10 -2.47
C PRO A 2 15.35 21.17 -1.79
N ARG A 3 15.08 21.99 -0.75
CA ARG A 3 13.82 21.83 0.05
C ARG A 3 12.53 21.86 -0.78
N LYS A 4 12.51 22.64 -1.87
CA LYS A 4 11.39 22.68 -2.82
C LYS A 4 11.32 21.40 -3.66
N HIS A 5 12.44 20.93 -4.19
CA HIS A 5 12.52 19.70 -5.00
C HIS A 5 12.17 18.46 -4.17
N LEU A 6 12.61 18.38 -2.92
CA LEU A 6 12.22 17.30 -2.00
C LEU A 6 10.71 17.28 -1.75
N ARG A 7 10.07 18.44 -1.60
CA ARG A 7 8.61 18.54 -1.45
C ARG A 7 7.87 18.13 -2.72
N GLU A 8 8.38 18.51 -3.88
CA GLU A 8 7.82 18.14 -5.18
C GLU A 8 7.94 16.62 -5.43
N GLU A 9 9.09 16.02 -5.11
CA GLU A 9 9.32 14.56 -5.21
C GLU A 9 8.45 13.76 -4.23
N LEU A 10 8.30 14.25 -2.99
CA LEU A 10 7.38 13.66 -2.02
C LEU A 10 5.93 13.76 -2.49
N ALA A 11 5.50 14.91 -3.01
CA ALA A 11 4.17 15.11 -3.54
C ALA A 11 3.89 14.17 -4.73
N ALA A 12 4.85 14.02 -5.65
CA ALA A 12 4.73 13.11 -6.78
C ALA A 12 4.64 11.64 -6.34
N THR A 13 5.42 11.24 -5.33
CA THR A 13 5.39 9.89 -4.78
C THR A 13 4.05 9.59 -4.12
N VAL A 14 3.55 10.50 -3.28
CA VAL A 14 2.25 10.37 -2.62
C VAL A 14 1.12 10.35 -3.64
N HIS A 15 1.17 11.22 -4.64
CA HIS A 15 0.18 11.24 -5.73
C HIS A 15 0.12 9.90 -6.46
N ASN A 16 1.28 9.32 -6.77
CA ASN A 16 1.34 8.03 -7.44
C ASN A 16 0.82 6.88 -6.56
N GLN A 17 1.11 6.90 -5.26
CA GLN A 17 0.58 5.93 -4.30
C GLN A 17 -0.94 5.98 -4.20
N LEU A 18 -1.51 7.19 -4.21
CA LEU A 18 -2.95 7.39 -4.22
C LEU A 18 -3.57 6.90 -5.53
N ALA A 19 -2.99 7.27 -6.67
CA ALA A 19 -3.44 6.79 -7.98
C ALA A 19 -3.44 5.26 -8.06
N GLY A 20 -2.38 4.60 -7.58
CA GLY A 20 -2.30 3.14 -7.53
C GLY A 20 -3.38 2.52 -6.64
N SER A 21 -3.62 3.13 -5.48
CA SER A 21 -4.65 2.70 -4.53
C SER A 21 -6.06 2.83 -5.13
N LEU A 22 -6.33 3.92 -5.85
CA LEU A 22 -7.61 4.13 -6.55
C LEU A 22 -7.85 3.11 -7.65
N LEU A 23 -6.84 2.77 -8.45
CA LEU A 23 -6.96 1.70 -9.46
C LEU A 23 -7.29 0.36 -8.81
N ARG A 24 -6.62 0.04 -7.70
CA ARG A 24 -6.88 -1.18 -6.95
C ARG A 24 -8.30 -1.19 -6.40
N GLN A 25 -8.76 -0.07 -5.83
CA GLN A 25 -10.09 0.07 -5.28
C GLN A 25 -11.16 -0.05 -6.37
N GLY A 26 -11.00 0.64 -7.49
CA GLY A 26 -11.86 0.50 -8.66
C GLY A 26 -11.96 -0.94 -9.16
N ARG A 27 -10.90 -1.75 -9.08
CA ARG A 27 -11.00 -3.17 -9.39
C ARG A 27 -11.86 -3.95 -8.39
N LEU A 28 -11.76 -3.61 -7.11
CA LEU A 28 -12.53 -4.28 -6.05
C LEU A 28 -14.02 -3.95 -6.18
N ASP A 29 -14.33 -2.71 -6.55
CA ASP A 29 -15.70 -2.19 -6.64
C ASP A 29 -16.41 -2.62 -7.93
N ALA A 30 -15.70 -2.67 -9.06
CA ALA A 30 -16.24 -3.09 -10.37
C ALA A 30 -16.84 -4.52 -10.35
N GLY A 31 -16.50 -5.33 -9.36
CA GLY A 31 -17.00 -6.69 -9.23
C GLY A 31 -18.29 -6.84 -8.40
N GLY A 32 -18.99 -5.74 -8.09
CA GLY A 32 -20.33 -5.79 -7.49
C GLY A 32 -20.39 -6.50 -6.14
N GLY A 33 -19.35 -6.35 -5.31
CA GLY A 33 -19.22 -6.99 -3.99
C GLY A 33 -18.29 -8.21 -3.96
N LYS A 34 -17.74 -8.65 -5.11
CA LYS A 34 -16.64 -9.63 -5.16
C LYS A 34 -15.47 -9.06 -5.95
N PRO A 35 -14.22 -9.13 -5.45
CA PRO A 35 -13.05 -8.63 -6.18
C PRO A 35 -12.95 -9.20 -7.61
N LEU A 36 -12.90 -8.32 -8.62
CA LEU A 36 -12.59 -8.76 -9.98
C LEU A 36 -11.15 -9.31 -10.04
N LYS A 37 -10.99 -10.41 -10.79
CA LYS A 37 -9.66 -10.92 -11.13
C LYS A 37 -8.92 -9.85 -11.92
N GLN A 38 -7.64 -9.66 -11.58
CA GLN A 38 -6.77 -8.65 -12.19
C GLN A 38 -6.71 -8.75 -13.72
N GLU A 39 -6.76 -9.96 -14.28
CA GLU A 39 -6.77 -10.20 -15.72
C GLU A 39 -8.05 -9.73 -16.41
N VAL A 40 -9.20 -9.87 -15.75
CA VAL A 40 -10.49 -9.40 -16.29
C VAL A 40 -10.53 -7.88 -16.26
N TYR A 41 -10.08 -7.29 -15.16
CA TYR A 41 -10.00 -5.84 -15.02
C TYR A 41 -9.01 -5.21 -16.02
N ALA A 42 -7.86 -5.85 -16.25
CA ALA A 42 -6.90 -5.41 -17.24
C ALA A 42 -7.50 -5.39 -18.66
N LYS A 43 -8.34 -6.39 -19.00
CA LYS A 43 -9.05 -6.40 -20.29
C LYS A 43 -10.07 -5.26 -20.38
N GLN A 44 -10.85 -5.03 -19.33
CA GLN A 44 -11.82 -3.92 -19.29
C GLN A 44 -11.14 -2.55 -19.43
N LEU A 45 -10.03 -2.34 -18.71
CA LEU A 45 -9.20 -1.15 -18.83
C LEU A 45 -8.60 -0.99 -20.22
N ALA A 46 -8.08 -2.06 -20.82
CA ALA A 46 -7.53 -2.01 -22.18
C ALA A 46 -8.59 -1.58 -23.20
N THR A 47 -9.83 -2.07 -23.08
CA THR A 47 -10.95 -1.67 -23.94
C THR A 47 -11.29 -0.19 -23.79
N SER A 48 -11.42 0.31 -22.56
CA SER A 48 -11.70 1.73 -22.29
C SER A 48 -10.54 2.65 -22.74
N LEU A 49 -9.29 2.20 -22.60
CA LEU A 49 -8.11 2.92 -23.09
C LEU A 49 -7.86 2.79 -24.61
N HIS A 50 -8.68 2.03 -25.33
CA HIS A 50 -8.47 1.70 -26.75
C HIS A 50 -7.10 1.09 -27.06
N LEU A 51 -6.62 0.21 -26.18
CA LEU A 51 -5.37 -0.53 -26.33
C LEU A 51 -5.64 -1.96 -26.83
N ASN A 52 -4.72 -2.50 -27.63
CA ASN A 52 -4.78 -3.90 -28.08
C ASN A 52 -4.68 -4.92 -26.93
N GLY A 53 -4.18 -4.49 -25.77
CA GLY A 53 -4.13 -5.30 -24.56
C GLY A 53 -3.34 -4.59 -23.46
N LEU A 54 -3.65 -4.94 -22.20
CA LEU A 54 -2.91 -4.49 -21.03
C LEU A 54 -2.30 -5.70 -20.32
N ALA A 55 -0.98 -5.71 -20.19
CA ALA A 55 -0.30 -6.78 -19.46
C ALA A 55 -0.65 -6.73 -17.97
N ARG A 56 -0.91 -7.91 -17.39
CA ARG A 56 -1.21 -8.05 -15.95
C ARG A 56 -0.11 -7.45 -15.07
N GLN A 57 1.15 -7.58 -15.47
CA GLN A 57 2.29 -7.03 -14.75
C GLN A 57 2.26 -5.50 -14.71
N THR A 58 1.85 -4.85 -15.82
CA THR A 58 1.70 -3.40 -15.90
C THR A 58 0.61 -2.91 -14.95
N LEU A 59 -0.58 -3.53 -14.99
CA LEU A 59 -1.65 -3.21 -14.05
C LEU A 59 -1.20 -3.44 -12.60
N SER A 60 -0.51 -4.53 -12.31
CA SER A 60 0.02 -4.82 -10.98
C SER A 60 1.06 -3.79 -10.52
N ALA A 61 1.86 -3.25 -11.43
CA ALA A 61 2.83 -2.21 -11.11
C ALA A 61 2.14 -0.88 -10.80
N TRP A 62 1.08 -0.55 -11.55
CA TRP A 62 0.24 0.61 -11.28
C TRP A 62 -0.48 0.51 -9.94
N GLU A 63 -1.15 -0.61 -9.65
CA GLU A 63 -1.88 -0.81 -8.38
C GLU A 63 -0.97 -0.75 -7.14
N ARG A 64 0.31 -1.11 -7.29
CA ARG A 64 1.32 -1.02 -6.23
C ARG A 64 2.08 0.30 -6.22
N ALA A 65 1.77 1.22 -7.15
CA ALA A 65 2.48 2.48 -7.36
C ALA A 65 4.00 2.32 -7.53
N THR A 66 4.45 1.15 -8.02
CA THR A 66 5.88 0.90 -8.32
C THR A 66 6.32 1.56 -9.62
N THR A 67 5.35 1.92 -10.46
CA THR A 67 5.52 2.73 -11.66
C THR A 67 4.53 3.88 -11.64
N VAL A 68 4.80 4.93 -12.43
CA VAL A 68 3.87 6.06 -12.56
C VAL A 68 2.56 5.56 -13.16
N VAL A 69 1.45 5.85 -12.48
CA VAL A 69 0.10 5.56 -12.94
C VAL A 69 -0.32 6.63 -13.95
N PRO A 70 -0.63 6.27 -15.21
CA PRO A 70 -1.10 7.24 -16.18
C PRO A 70 -2.46 7.81 -15.77
N ALA A 71 -2.67 9.11 -15.94
CA ALA A 71 -3.98 9.74 -15.70
C ALA A 71 -5.10 9.07 -16.52
N ALA A 72 -4.80 8.68 -17.76
CA ALA A 72 -5.74 7.95 -18.61
C ALA A 72 -6.21 6.63 -17.96
N ALA A 73 -5.34 5.92 -17.24
CA ALA A 73 -5.72 4.68 -16.56
C ALA A 73 -6.73 4.93 -15.43
N LEU A 74 -6.62 6.06 -14.73
CA LEU A 74 -7.58 6.46 -13.69
C LEU A 74 -8.93 6.83 -14.29
N LEU A 75 -8.94 7.55 -15.41
CA LEU A 75 -10.16 7.89 -16.13
C LEU A 75 -10.85 6.62 -16.65
N ALA A 76 -10.10 5.73 -17.28
CA ALA A 76 -10.61 4.44 -17.75
C ALA A 76 -11.14 3.57 -16.61
N SER A 77 -10.49 3.61 -15.44
CA SER A 77 -10.97 2.94 -14.23
C SER A 77 -12.32 3.50 -13.77
N ALA A 78 -12.51 4.83 -13.81
CA ALA A 78 -13.79 5.45 -13.48
C ALA A 78 -14.90 5.01 -14.46
N GLU A 79 -14.59 4.98 -15.76
CA GLU A 79 -15.50 4.50 -16.80
C GLU A 79 -15.91 3.04 -16.60
N VAL A 80 -14.95 2.14 -16.33
CA VAL A 80 -15.21 0.72 -16.06
C VAL A 80 -16.11 0.53 -14.83
N ASN A 81 -16.00 1.40 -13.84
CA ASN A 81 -16.82 1.37 -12.63
C ASN A 81 -18.17 2.09 -12.79
N GLY A 82 -18.39 2.80 -13.90
CA GLY A 82 -19.59 3.64 -14.09
C GLY A 82 -19.66 4.79 -13.09
N VAL A 83 -18.52 5.24 -12.56
CA VAL A 83 -18.40 6.28 -11.53
C VAL A 83 -17.96 7.58 -12.21
N ASP A 84 -18.56 8.70 -11.79
CA ASP A 84 -18.12 10.01 -12.25
C ASP A 84 -16.69 10.30 -11.76
N VAL A 85 -15.86 10.88 -12.62
CA VAL A 85 -14.45 11.18 -12.29
C VAL A 85 -14.34 12.09 -11.06
N GLY A 86 -15.31 13.01 -10.87
CA GLY A 86 -15.40 13.85 -9.68
C GLY A 86 -15.61 13.04 -8.40
N GLN A 87 -16.42 11.97 -8.46
CA GLN A 87 -16.61 11.06 -7.33
C GLN A 87 -15.36 10.23 -7.02
N LEU A 88 -14.58 9.87 -8.04
CA LEU A 88 -13.30 9.18 -7.85
C LEU A 88 -12.27 10.08 -7.13
N VAL A 89 -12.25 11.36 -7.48
CA VAL A 89 -11.40 12.38 -6.83
C VAL A 89 -11.85 12.62 -5.38
N GLU A 90 -13.14 12.70 -5.11
CA GLU A 90 -13.64 12.84 -3.74
C GLU A 90 -13.38 11.58 -2.89
N ALA A 91 -13.53 10.38 -3.45
CA ALA A 91 -13.15 9.14 -2.78
C ALA A 91 -11.64 9.07 -2.48
N ALA A 92 -10.81 9.56 -3.41
CA ALA A 92 -9.38 9.73 -3.19
C ALA A 92 -9.09 10.70 -2.05
N ARG A 93 -9.80 11.84 -2.03
CA ARG A 93 -9.67 12.86 -1.00
C ARG A 93 -10.06 12.31 0.37
N GLU A 94 -11.12 11.53 0.46
CA GLU A 94 -11.54 10.90 1.70
C GLU A 94 -10.53 9.85 2.18
N THR A 95 -9.99 9.05 1.26
CA THR A 95 -8.90 8.10 1.57
C THR A 95 -7.66 8.80 2.09
N VAL A 96 -7.29 9.95 1.50
CA VAL A 96 -6.18 10.80 1.97
C VAL A 96 -6.46 11.33 3.37
N ARG A 97 -7.67 11.87 3.61
CA ARG A 97 -8.07 12.37 4.93
C ARG A 97 -8.01 11.29 5.99
N ALA A 98 -8.56 10.10 5.71
CA ALA A 98 -8.50 8.96 6.61
C ALA A 98 -7.05 8.55 6.92
N ARG A 99 -6.17 8.58 5.91
CA ARG A 99 -4.75 8.27 6.10
C ARG A 99 -4.00 9.33 6.90
N ILE A 100 -4.32 10.61 6.71
CA ILE A 100 -3.77 11.70 7.53
C ILE A 100 -4.21 11.53 8.97
N ALA A 101 -5.50 11.29 9.22
CA ALA A 101 -6.02 11.07 10.57
C ALA A 101 -5.37 9.84 11.26
N ASP A 102 -5.15 8.75 10.52
CA ASP A 102 -4.44 7.56 11.01
C ASP A 102 -2.97 7.86 11.36
N LEU A 103 -2.27 8.64 10.52
CA LEU A 103 -0.89 9.07 10.81
C LEU A 103 -0.81 10.04 12.00
N GLU A 104 -1.76 10.96 12.12
CA GLU A 104 -1.87 11.87 13.27
C GLU A 104 -2.16 11.10 14.56
N ALA A 105 -3.03 10.10 14.51
CA ALA A 105 -3.29 9.21 15.64
C ALA A 105 -2.04 8.42 16.04
N GLN A 106 -1.28 7.90 15.06
CA GLN A 106 -0.02 7.19 15.31
C GLN A 106 1.04 8.11 15.95
N LEU A 107 1.14 9.36 15.50
CA LEU A 107 2.04 10.37 16.08
C LEU A 107 1.64 10.75 17.52
N LEU A 108 0.35 10.86 17.81
CA LEU A 108 -0.17 11.11 19.16
C LEU A 108 0.07 9.93 20.11
N THR A 109 0.05 8.70 19.60
CA THR A 109 0.42 7.50 20.40
C THR A 109 1.93 7.29 20.52
N ALA A 110 2.73 7.92 19.66
CA ALA A 110 4.18 7.90 19.72
C ALA A 110 4.70 9.04 20.63
N SER A 111 4.43 8.97 21.93
CA SER A 111 5.08 9.85 22.90
C SER A 111 6.61 9.69 22.86
N PRO A 112 7.39 10.78 22.83
CA PRO A 112 8.84 10.74 22.91
C PRO A 112 9.25 10.65 24.39
N ASP A 113 9.09 9.50 25.03
CA ASP A 113 9.42 9.32 26.45
C ASP A 113 10.39 8.15 26.73
N GLN A 114 11.26 7.82 25.78
CA GLN A 114 12.33 6.83 26.01
C GLN A 114 13.72 7.30 25.59
N VAL A 115 14.03 8.58 25.79
CA VAL A 115 15.43 9.04 25.73
C VAL A 115 15.76 9.81 27.01
N GLY A 116 16.26 9.09 28.01
CA GLY A 116 17.09 9.66 29.07
C GLY A 116 16.71 9.26 30.50
N ALA A 117 17.33 8.20 31.02
CA ALA A 117 17.90 8.19 32.38
C ALA A 117 18.71 6.90 32.59
N ASP A 118 19.99 7.10 32.87
CA ASP A 118 21.03 6.12 33.14
C ASP A 118 20.79 5.35 34.45
N GLY A 119 21.40 4.16 34.59
CA GLY A 119 21.67 3.61 35.93
C GLY A 119 21.70 2.08 36.06
N HIS A 120 22.90 1.52 35.98
CA HIS A 120 23.38 0.28 36.61
C HIS A 120 22.45 -0.54 37.52
N SER A 121 22.34 -1.86 37.26
CA SER A 121 22.86 -2.91 38.16
C SER A 121 22.53 -4.35 37.71
N ASN A 122 23.58 -5.12 37.43
CA ASN A 122 23.83 -6.46 37.97
C ASN A 122 22.62 -7.26 38.55
N ARG A 123 22.30 -8.42 37.95
CA ARG A 123 22.57 -9.76 38.52
C ARG A 123 21.89 -10.90 37.74
N LEU A 124 22.75 -11.80 37.28
CA LEU A 124 22.62 -13.25 37.22
C LEU A 124 21.44 -13.89 38.00
N GLY A 125 20.75 -14.83 37.34
CA GLY A 125 20.44 -16.13 37.94
C GLY A 125 18.97 -16.47 38.23
N ALA A 126 18.33 -17.20 37.31
CA ALA A 126 17.31 -18.23 37.62
C ALA A 126 17.07 -19.12 36.38
N ARG A 127 17.88 -20.16 36.16
CA ARG A 127 17.49 -21.57 36.36
C ARG A 127 16.02 -21.86 36.04
N ARG A 128 15.77 -22.50 34.88
CA ARG A 128 14.88 -23.67 34.80
C ARG A 128 15.17 -24.49 33.53
N SER A 129 16.03 -25.48 33.72
CA SER A 129 16.22 -26.64 32.88
C SER A 129 15.10 -27.66 33.10
N SER A 130 14.52 -28.21 32.03
CA SER A 130 14.51 -29.67 31.76
C SER A 130 13.58 -30.05 30.59
N ALA A 131 14.01 -31.11 29.88
CA ALA A 131 13.33 -31.85 28.80
C ALA A 131 13.15 -31.05 27.48
N GLN A 132 13.57 -31.55 26.31
CA GLN A 132 13.23 -32.88 25.84
C GLN A 132 14.05 -33.26 24.58
N ARG A 133 14.55 -34.50 24.58
CA ARG A 133 14.88 -35.37 23.44
C ARG A 133 16.16 -35.16 22.62
N SER A 134 17.20 -35.81 23.14
CA SER A 134 17.87 -36.99 22.56
C SER A 134 18.11 -37.03 21.04
N ARG A 135 19.41 -37.07 20.72
CA ARG A 135 20.04 -37.09 19.40
C ARG A 135 19.93 -38.47 18.72
N VAL A 136 19.63 -38.41 17.42
CA VAL A 136 20.03 -39.42 16.43
C VAL A 136 21.55 -39.43 16.32
N ARG A 137 22.19 -40.60 16.45
CA ARG A 137 23.54 -40.85 15.94
C ARG A 137 23.58 -42.11 15.09
N LYS A 138 24.50 -42.06 14.14
CA LYS A 138 24.67 -42.76 12.87
C LYS A 138 25.88 -43.73 12.97
N ALA A 139 25.88 -44.79 12.15
CA ALA A 139 27.00 -45.66 11.76
C ALA A 139 27.66 -46.45 12.92
N VAL A 140 27.94 -47.76 12.79
CA VAL A 140 28.68 -48.51 11.74
C VAL A 140 28.04 -49.88 11.57
#